data_AF-A0A4U5N688-F1
#
_entry.id   AF-A0A4U5N688-F1
#
_cell.length_a   1.000
_cell.length_b   1.000
_cell.length_c   1.000
_cell.angle_alpha   90.00
_cell.angle_beta   90.00
_cell.angle_gamma   90.00
#
_symmetry.space_group_name_H-M   'P 1'
#
loop_
_entity.id
_entity.type
_entity.pdbx_description
1 polymer ?
#
loop_
_entity_poly.entity_id
_entity_poly.type
_entity_poly.pdbx_seq_one_letter_code
_entity_poly.pdbx_strand_id
1 'polypeptide(L)'
;MCLEGAKPKRFRGRSCTRSALQTEYGGPSARRGIEEKRLAIKKSKDDFEEWLKSLPKMKSQSFRYTKAEDLYGSELVWRGVTESDRRDIFRDVKDYLEKAEEEKSAALRRRNIQALDDILQGMPEITFKTTWAQAQRLLIENPAFAQDATLQGMDKEDALIVFEEHIRTAERAYEKEKEDEERSQKRRERKVREAFIDLLKELQNRGDLSSVSKWKELCPAIVADSRFDDLLHQEGTTALDLFKFHVEDLKNQFGQDRRIIKDILKDLNKTVEKDTTFDDLSKWVSADERGKSVDMGNMKLVYNSFVDKAIGKEKDIEREQERKKKRVETNFQAILKTLDPPISPSSEWSDVKKQIENDEAFMAVEDEDLCLEFFNGYVKTISEACGHFHNASSSSSSKKKKKDKKRRRRDDDSGPESEDGESKSSKKKKRHRSSDEAEKDRDREERKKKKKSHRHSRSRSRSRSRSESPGRDEKSSSKHRRRRDSTNSSSKNVHDDESFDDLEMKRNELLQQLERSHDGDSS
;
A
#
# COMPACT_ATOMS: atom_id res chain seq x y z
N MET A 1 36.96 -4.01 -26.37
CA MET A 1 36.52 -4.03 -27.79
C MET A 1 36.86 -2.67 -28.42
N CYS A 2 37.03 -2.63 -29.75
CA CYS A 2 36.75 -1.54 -30.71
C CYS A 2 36.75 -0.06 -30.26
N LEU A 3 37.30 0.92 -31.01
CA LEU A 3 37.95 0.89 -32.34
C LEU A 3 38.74 2.21 -32.59
N GLU A 4 39.33 2.32 -33.78
CA GLU A 4 40.02 3.47 -34.41
C GLU A 4 39.24 4.82 -34.34
N GLY A 5 39.83 6.00 -34.58
CA GLY A 5 41.21 6.37 -34.97
C GLY A 5 41.24 7.59 -35.93
N ALA A 6 42.32 8.39 -35.95
CA ALA A 6 42.36 9.68 -36.67
C ALA A 6 43.67 9.96 -37.46
N LYS A 7 43.78 9.33 -38.64
CA LYS A 7 44.58 9.67 -39.85
C LYS A 7 45.51 10.91 -39.82
N PRO A 8 46.84 10.73 -40.04
CA PRO A 8 47.65 11.72 -40.76
C PRO A 8 47.39 11.65 -42.29
N LYS A 9 47.77 12.70 -43.03
CA LYS A 9 47.47 12.84 -44.47
C LYS A 9 48.39 11.99 -45.36
N ARG A 10 47.84 11.45 -46.46
CA ARG A 10 48.58 10.66 -47.46
C ARG A 10 49.58 11.52 -48.23
N PHE A 11 50.86 11.12 -48.26
CA PHE A 11 51.73 11.45 -49.40
C PHE A 11 51.42 10.53 -50.59
N ARG A 12 51.52 11.03 -51.82
CA ARG A 12 51.33 10.22 -53.03
C ARG A 12 52.61 9.44 -53.35
N GLY A 13 52.51 8.12 -53.47
CA GLY A 13 53.56 7.32 -54.10
C GLY A 13 53.62 7.57 -55.62
N ARG A 14 54.83 7.48 -56.18
CA ARG A 14 55.07 7.15 -57.59
C ARG A 14 55.88 5.85 -57.62
N SER A 15 55.50 4.92 -58.48
CA SER A 15 56.03 3.56 -58.51
C SER A 15 57.27 3.42 -59.40
N CYS A 16 58.33 2.88 -58.79
CA CYS A 16 59.44 2.10 -59.35
C CYS A 16 59.53 1.92 -60.89
N THR A 17 60.70 2.25 -61.45
CA THR A 17 61.42 1.36 -62.39
C THR A 17 62.94 1.41 -62.18
N ARG A 18 63.47 0.33 -61.58
CA ARG A 18 64.72 -0.36 -61.94
C ARG A 18 65.92 0.49 -62.44
N SER A 19 66.86 0.78 -61.55
CA SER A 19 68.28 0.54 -61.81
C SER A 19 68.93 -0.02 -60.54
N ALA A 20 70.01 -0.79 -60.70
CA ALA A 20 70.74 -1.44 -59.61
C ALA A 20 72.20 -1.00 -59.59
N LEU A 21 72.88 -1.25 -58.46
CA LEU A 21 74.33 -1.16 -58.28
C LEU A 21 74.97 0.24 -58.49
N GLN A 22 75.02 1.06 -57.43
CA GLN A 22 76.14 1.99 -57.26
C GLN A 22 76.42 2.29 -55.76
N THR A 23 77.68 2.14 -55.36
CA THR A 23 78.31 2.75 -54.17
C THR A 23 77.65 2.57 -52.79
N GLU A 24 77.86 1.40 -52.17
CA GLU A 24 78.08 1.34 -50.71
C GLU A 24 79.48 1.88 -50.35
N TYR A 25 79.68 3.20 -50.46
CA TYR A 25 80.94 3.86 -50.07
C TYR A 25 80.76 4.97 -49.01
N GLY A 26 79.79 4.77 -48.12
CA GLY A 26 79.72 5.43 -46.82
C GLY A 26 80.23 4.51 -45.72
N GLY A 27 81.55 4.44 -45.50
CA GLY A 27 82.17 3.55 -44.52
C GLY A 27 81.77 3.87 -43.05
N PRO A 28 81.95 2.95 -42.09
CA PRO A 28 81.52 3.14 -40.69
C PRO A 28 82.05 4.42 -40.04
N SER A 29 83.29 4.84 -40.33
CA SER A 29 83.83 6.11 -39.83
C SER A 29 83.14 7.36 -40.40
N ALA A 30 82.64 7.32 -41.64
CA ALA A 30 81.86 8.43 -42.20
C ALA A 30 80.49 8.54 -41.53
N ARG A 31 79.87 7.41 -41.18
CA ARG A 31 78.60 7.37 -40.42
C ARG A 31 78.81 7.90 -38.99
N ARG A 32 79.84 7.41 -38.29
CA ARG A 32 80.25 7.91 -36.96
C ARG A 32 80.55 9.42 -36.96
N GLY A 33 81.34 9.93 -37.92
CA GLY A 33 81.64 11.36 -38.01
C GLY A 33 80.43 12.26 -38.36
N ILE A 34 79.33 11.72 -38.88
CA ILE A 34 78.05 12.42 -39.04
C ILE A 34 77.23 12.35 -37.75
N GLU A 35 77.28 11.22 -37.05
CA GLU A 35 76.61 10.97 -35.77
C GLU A 35 77.21 11.81 -34.63
N GLU A 36 78.54 11.84 -34.50
CA GLU A 36 79.28 12.71 -33.59
C GLU A 36 78.92 14.20 -33.79
N LYS A 37 78.82 14.66 -35.05
CA LYS A 37 78.39 16.03 -35.36
C LYS A 37 76.94 16.29 -34.99
N ARG A 38 76.04 15.31 -35.17
CA ARG A 38 74.63 15.41 -34.72
C ARG A 38 74.53 15.45 -33.20
N LEU A 39 75.31 14.64 -32.49
CA LEU A 39 75.37 14.62 -31.02
C LEU A 39 75.96 15.93 -30.47
N ALA A 40 77.01 16.48 -31.11
CA ALA A 40 77.56 17.79 -30.75
C ALA A 40 76.53 18.91 -30.97
N ILE A 41 75.86 18.95 -32.12
CA ILE A 41 74.79 19.93 -32.40
C ILE A 41 73.63 19.79 -31.42
N LYS A 42 73.22 18.56 -31.07
CA LYS A 42 72.19 18.34 -30.04
C LYS A 42 72.66 18.89 -28.70
N LYS A 43 73.87 18.52 -28.26
CA LYS A 43 74.42 19.00 -26.99
C LYS A 43 74.48 20.52 -26.94
N SER A 44 74.95 21.21 -27.99
CA SER A 44 74.98 22.68 -28.00
C SER A 44 73.58 23.31 -27.90
N LYS A 45 72.52 22.63 -28.36
CA LYS A 45 71.12 23.07 -28.14
C LYS A 45 70.65 22.79 -26.73
N ASP A 46 70.90 21.59 -26.20
CA ASP A 46 70.56 21.20 -24.83
C ASP A 46 71.25 22.15 -23.80
N ASP A 47 72.56 22.39 -23.97
CA ASP A 47 73.38 23.30 -23.17
C ASP A 47 72.84 24.76 -23.23
N PHE A 48 72.37 25.20 -24.41
CA PHE A 48 71.78 26.53 -24.62
C PHE A 48 70.38 26.66 -23.99
N GLU A 49 69.57 25.60 -24.05
CA GLU A 49 68.26 25.53 -23.41
C GLU A 49 68.37 25.62 -21.88
N GLU A 50 69.30 24.86 -21.28
CA GLU A 50 69.58 24.90 -19.84
C GLU A 50 70.14 26.27 -19.41
N TRP A 51 71.11 26.80 -20.16
CA TRP A 51 71.68 28.12 -19.90
C TRP A 51 70.60 29.21 -19.95
N LEU A 52 69.70 29.21 -20.95
CA LEU A 52 68.57 30.14 -20.99
C LEU A 52 67.64 29.98 -19.78
N LYS A 53 67.27 28.75 -19.39
CA LYS A 53 66.43 28.49 -18.20
C LYS A 53 67.05 29.04 -16.90
N SER A 54 68.37 29.08 -16.81
CA SER A 54 69.09 29.63 -15.64
C SER A 54 68.96 31.15 -15.50
N LEU A 55 68.75 31.89 -16.60
CA LEU A 55 68.78 33.36 -16.60
C LEU A 55 67.56 33.96 -15.89
N PRO A 56 67.72 34.77 -14.82
CA PRO A 56 66.60 35.43 -14.15
C PRO A 56 65.77 36.33 -15.08
N LYS A 57 66.39 36.89 -16.13
CA LYS A 57 65.74 37.74 -17.13
C LYS A 57 64.75 36.98 -18.03
N MET A 58 64.92 35.67 -18.24
CA MET A 58 63.99 34.87 -19.05
C MET A 58 62.61 34.70 -18.40
N LYS A 59 62.52 34.88 -17.07
CA LYS A 59 61.25 34.90 -16.32
C LYS A 59 60.48 36.22 -16.46
N SER A 60 61.07 37.27 -17.05
CA SER A 60 60.35 38.52 -17.29
C SER A 60 59.55 38.42 -18.59
N GLN A 61 58.22 38.52 -18.51
CA GLN A 61 57.34 38.55 -19.69
C GLN A 61 57.72 39.69 -20.68
N SER A 62 58.35 40.77 -20.20
CA SER A 62 58.87 41.85 -21.05
C SER A 62 60.10 41.48 -21.90
N PHE A 63 60.76 40.36 -21.62
CA PHE A 63 61.98 39.95 -22.32
C PHE A 63 61.66 39.36 -23.71
N ARG A 64 62.45 39.76 -24.70
CA ARG A 64 62.27 39.48 -26.14
C ARG A 64 63.61 39.05 -26.74
N TYR A 65 63.55 38.22 -27.78
CA TYR A 65 64.74 37.66 -28.45
C TYR A 65 65.76 38.74 -28.86
N THR A 66 65.33 39.86 -29.43
CA THR A 66 66.24 40.95 -29.84
C THR A 66 67.09 41.46 -28.66
N LYS A 67 66.45 41.70 -27.50
CA LYS A 67 67.13 42.14 -26.28
C LYS A 67 68.00 41.04 -25.63
N ALA A 68 67.81 39.78 -26.01
CA ALA A 68 68.71 38.70 -25.63
C ALA A 68 69.92 38.63 -26.59
N GLU A 69 69.70 38.85 -27.89
CA GLU A 69 70.75 38.95 -28.91
C GLU A 69 71.68 40.15 -28.64
N ASP A 70 71.13 41.32 -28.28
CA ASP A 70 71.87 42.52 -27.86
C ASP A 70 72.76 42.27 -26.63
N LEU A 71 72.30 41.45 -25.67
CA LEU A 71 72.97 41.23 -24.38
C LEU A 71 73.93 40.04 -24.38
N TYR A 72 73.70 39.04 -25.24
CA TYR A 72 74.37 37.74 -25.19
C TYR A 72 74.95 37.28 -26.53
N GLY A 73 74.87 38.10 -27.59
CA GLY A 73 75.47 37.79 -28.90
C GLY A 73 76.99 37.61 -28.92
N SER A 74 77.68 37.92 -27.81
CA SER A 74 79.11 37.59 -27.56
C SER A 74 79.34 36.19 -27.00
N GLU A 75 78.35 35.59 -26.34
CA GLU A 75 78.53 34.37 -25.54
C GLU A 75 78.82 33.13 -26.40
N LEU A 76 79.70 32.26 -25.89
CA LEU A 76 80.06 31.03 -26.59
C LEU A 76 78.86 30.06 -26.71
N VAL A 77 78.03 29.99 -25.67
CA VAL A 77 76.81 29.15 -25.67
C VAL A 77 75.78 29.69 -26.67
N TRP A 78 75.63 31.02 -26.79
CA TRP A 78 74.79 31.65 -27.82
C TRP A 78 75.33 31.35 -29.22
N ARG A 79 76.64 31.56 -29.45
CA ARG A 79 77.27 31.37 -30.76
C ARG A 79 77.33 29.91 -31.24
N GLY A 80 77.32 28.94 -30.32
CA GLY A 80 77.34 27.51 -30.63
C GLY A 80 76.08 26.95 -31.32
N VAL A 81 74.97 27.70 -31.29
CA VAL A 81 73.67 27.32 -31.87
C VAL A 81 73.37 28.17 -33.12
N THR A 82 72.63 27.62 -34.10
CA THR A 82 72.23 28.37 -35.31
C THR A 82 71.15 29.41 -35.01
N GLU A 83 71.04 30.49 -35.77
CA GLU A 83 70.07 31.56 -35.46
C GLU A 83 68.60 31.07 -35.46
N SER A 84 68.22 30.19 -36.40
CA SER A 84 66.88 29.58 -36.41
C SER A 84 66.65 28.79 -35.11
N ASP A 85 67.59 27.92 -34.75
CA ASP A 85 67.51 27.12 -33.53
C ASP A 85 67.48 27.99 -32.27
N ARG A 86 68.23 29.11 -32.22
CA ARG A 86 68.19 30.05 -31.09
C ARG A 86 66.82 30.68 -30.94
N ARG A 87 66.20 31.12 -32.05
CA ARG A 87 64.87 31.76 -32.04
C ARG A 87 63.80 30.79 -31.59
N ASP A 88 63.88 29.53 -32.02
CA ASP A 88 62.96 28.48 -31.62
C ASP A 88 63.15 28.09 -30.13
N ILE A 89 64.36 27.75 -29.71
CA ILE A 89 64.66 27.37 -28.31
C ILE A 89 64.36 28.54 -27.36
N PHE A 90 64.61 29.79 -27.73
CA PHE A 90 64.29 30.96 -26.90
C PHE A 90 62.79 31.09 -26.63
N ARG A 91 61.94 30.87 -27.65
CA ARG A 91 60.48 30.85 -27.50
C ARG A 91 60.07 29.67 -26.63
N ASP A 92 60.52 28.46 -26.97
CA ASP A 92 60.09 27.23 -26.30
C ASP A 92 60.51 27.21 -24.81
N VAL A 93 61.68 27.80 -24.45
CA VAL A 93 62.09 28.04 -23.06
C VAL A 93 61.21 29.08 -22.37
N LYS A 94 60.80 30.15 -23.05
CA LYS A 94 59.93 31.18 -22.46
C LYS A 94 58.55 30.61 -22.16
N ASP A 95 57.94 29.93 -23.12
CA ASP A 95 56.65 29.26 -23.00
C ASP A 95 56.69 28.20 -21.87
N TYR A 96 57.81 27.47 -21.75
CA TYR A 96 58.05 26.54 -20.64
C TYR A 96 58.13 27.25 -19.27
N LEU A 97 58.84 28.38 -19.17
CA LEU A 97 58.99 29.11 -17.91
C LEU A 97 57.67 29.75 -17.45
N GLU A 98 56.91 30.36 -18.37
CA GLU A 98 55.59 30.93 -18.09
C GLU A 98 54.62 29.84 -17.60
N LYS A 99 54.56 28.71 -18.30
CA LYS A 99 53.75 27.55 -17.88
C LYS A 99 54.22 26.96 -16.53
N ALA A 100 55.52 26.93 -16.27
CA ALA A 100 56.08 26.44 -15.00
C ALA A 100 55.95 27.44 -13.83
N GLU A 101 55.50 28.67 -14.09
CA GLU A 101 55.08 29.65 -13.09
C GLU A 101 53.57 29.55 -12.85
N GLU A 102 52.76 29.44 -13.93
CA GLU A 102 51.33 29.15 -13.88
C GLU A 102 51.02 27.84 -13.12
N GLU A 103 51.77 26.76 -13.38
CA GLU A 103 51.59 25.49 -12.66
C GLU A 103 51.89 25.63 -11.16
N LYS A 104 52.84 26.50 -10.77
CA LYS A 104 53.18 26.74 -9.36
C LYS A 104 52.13 27.60 -8.65
N SER A 105 51.63 28.65 -9.28
CA SER A 105 50.54 29.46 -8.71
C SER A 105 49.25 28.62 -8.62
N ALA A 106 48.94 27.81 -9.63
CA ALA A 106 47.82 26.87 -9.60
C ALA A 106 48.00 25.73 -8.58
N ALA A 107 49.23 25.28 -8.30
CA ALA A 107 49.52 24.34 -7.23
C ALA A 107 49.35 24.98 -5.84
N LEU A 108 49.87 26.21 -5.63
CA LEU A 108 49.69 26.94 -4.38
C LEU A 108 48.23 27.26 -4.10
N ARG A 109 47.47 27.73 -5.11
CA ARG A 109 46.02 27.95 -5.01
C ARG A 109 45.28 26.69 -4.58
N ARG A 110 45.56 25.54 -5.21
CA ARG A 110 44.95 24.24 -4.83
C ARG A 110 45.32 23.83 -3.40
N ARG A 111 46.58 24.00 -2.99
CA ARG A 111 47.03 23.73 -1.62
C ARG A 111 46.31 24.61 -0.59
N ASN A 112 46.15 25.90 -0.89
CA ASN A 112 45.45 26.85 -0.03
C ASN A 112 43.96 26.53 0.09
N ILE A 113 43.31 26.22 -1.03
CA ILE A 113 41.91 25.78 -1.07
C ILE A 113 41.69 24.55 -0.18
N GLN A 114 42.53 23.51 -0.31
CA GLN A 114 42.41 22.30 0.52
C GLN A 114 42.73 22.60 1.99
N ALA A 115 43.78 23.37 2.28
CA ALA A 115 44.14 23.70 3.67
C ALA A 115 43.05 24.52 4.38
N LEU A 116 42.29 25.36 3.68
CA LEU A 116 41.13 26.05 4.25
C LEU A 116 39.96 25.08 4.48
N ASP A 117 39.67 24.20 3.53
CA ASP A 117 38.64 23.15 3.67
C ASP A 117 38.93 22.22 4.87
N ASP A 118 40.14 21.71 4.97
CA ASP A 118 40.62 20.87 6.09
C ASP A 118 40.46 21.58 7.45
N ILE A 119 40.75 22.89 7.49
CA ILE A 119 40.60 23.72 8.70
C ILE A 119 39.13 23.96 9.06
N LEU A 120 38.27 24.23 8.07
CA LEU A 120 36.82 24.39 8.30
C LEU A 120 36.19 23.07 8.78
N GLN A 121 36.55 21.94 8.18
CA GLN A 121 36.12 20.60 8.62
C GLN A 121 36.57 20.26 10.05
N GLY A 122 37.67 20.86 10.52
CA GLY A 122 38.18 20.71 11.87
C GLY A 122 37.52 21.57 12.96
N MET A 123 36.61 22.50 12.61
CA MET A 123 36.00 23.45 13.57
C MET A 123 34.51 23.16 13.82
N PRO A 124 34.14 22.46 14.91
CA PRO A 124 32.75 22.13 15.23
C PRO A 124 31.88 23.37 15.58
N GLU A 125 32.48 24.54 15.77
CA GLU A 125 31.81 25.83 15.97
C GLU A 125 31.18 26.36 14.66
N ILE A 126 31.59 25.84 13.50
CA ILE A 126 30.99 26.18 12.21
C ILE A 126 29.80 25.25 11.96
N THR A 127 28.61 25.83 12.08
CA THR A 127 27.33 25.16 11.83
C THR A 127 26.77 25.58 10.47
N PHE A 128 25.76 24.87 9.99
CA PHE A 128 25.01 25.24 8.78
C PHE A 128 24.35 26.64 8.81
N LYS A 129 24.31 27.31 9.97
CA LYS A 129 23.81 28.69 10.13
C LYS A 129 24.92 29.74 10.30
N THR A 130 26.19 29.32 10.36
CA THR A 130 27.32 30.23 10.59
C THR A 130 27.54 31.11 9.35
N THR A 131 27.61 32.43 9.53
CA THR A 131 27.89 33.38 8.45
C THR A 131 29.39 33.55 8.21
N TRP A 132 29.78 34.00 7.02
CA TRP A 132 31.19 34.26 6.70
C TRP A 132 31.86 35.23 7.70
N ALA A 133 31.15 36.27 8.15
CA ALA A 133 31.68 37.22 9.12
C ALA A 133 31.91 36.64 10.54
N GLN A 134 31.27 35.51 10.86
CA GLN A 134 31.53 34.74 12.08
C GLN A 134 32.68 33.75 11.84
N ALA A 135 32.63 32.99 10.73
CA ALA A 135 33.68 32.05 10.35
C ALA A 135 35.05 32.71 10.20
N GLN A 136 35.11 33.93 9.64
CA GLN A 136 36.35 34.70 9.52
C GLN A 136 36.99 35.03 10.89
N ARG A 137 36.20 35.22 11.96
CA ARG A 137 36.73 35.44 13.31
C ARG A 137 37.33 34.15 13.88
N LEU A 138 36.58 33.06 13.79
CA LEU A 138 37.02 31.72 14.19
C LEU A 138 38.30 31.29 13.44
N LEU A 139 38.41 31.60 12.14
CA LEU A 139 39.61 31.38 11.34
C LEU A 139 40.81 32.23 11.81
N ILE A 140 40.61 33.49 12.18
CA ILE A 140 41.70 34.34 12.72
C ILE A 140 42.15 33.85 14.11
N GLU A 141 41.24 33.30 14.91
CA GLU A 141 41.52 32.70 16.21
C GLU A 141 42.15 31.29 16.10
N ASN A 142 41.97 30.59 14.97
CA ASN A 142 42.52 29.25 14.73
C ASN A 142 44.02 29.31 14.40
N PRO A 143 44.90 28.63 15.18
CA PRO A 143 46.35 28.71 15.00
C PRO A 143 46.84 28.15 13.64
N ALA A 144 46.11 27.21 13.01
CA ALA A 144 46.51 26.65 11.72
C ALA A 144 46.39 27.69 10.59
N PHE A 145 45.36 28.53 10.63
CA PHE A 145 45.18 29.64 9.68
C PHE A 145 46.01 30.87 10.09
N ALA A 146 46.15 31.14 11.39
CA ALA A 146 46.94 32.27 11.90
C ALA A 146 48.46 32.14 11.62
N GLN A 147 48.99 30.93 11.41
CA GLN A 147 50.42 30.69 11.18
C GLN A 147 50.81 30.55 9.70
N ASP A 148 49.89 30.14 8.80
CA ASP A 148 50.20 30.01 7.38
C ASP A 148 49.99 31.34 6.62
N ALA A 149 51.05 32.13 6.54
CA ALA A 149 51.07 33.39 5.79
C ALA A 149 50.75 33.23 4.29
N THR A 150 50.95 32.05 3.70
CA THR A 150 50.57 31.81 2.29
C THR A 150 49.10 31.47 2.14
N LEU A 151 48.45 30.94 3.18
CA LEU A 151 47.00 30.75 3.27
C LEU A 151 46.28 32.09 3.50
N GLN A 152 46.80 32.93 4.39
CA GLN A 152 46.28 34.31 4.59
C GLN A 152 46.37 35.18 3.33
N GLY A 153 47.33 34.90 2.45
CA GLY A 153 47.49 35.53 1.15
C GLY A 153 46.67 34.91 0.00
N MET A 154 45.74 34.00 0.28
CA MET A 154 44.85 33.42 -0.75
C MET A 154 43.83 34.43 -1.29
N ASP A 155 43.21 34.12 -2.43
CA ASP A 155 42.13 34.96 -2.96
C ASP A 155 40.90 34.92 -2.03
N LYS A 156 40.24 36.06 -1.90
CA LYS A 156 38.99 36.21 -1.14
C LYS A 156 37.83 35.50 -1.84
N GLU A 157 37.85 35.44 -3.17
CA GLU A 157 36.85 34.67 -3.92
C GLU A 157 37.02 33.17 -3.66
N ASP A 158 38.26 32.65 -3.67
CA ASP A 158 38.55 31.25 -3.32
C ASP A 158 38.11 30.90 -1.89
N ALA A 159 38.40 31.79 -0.93
CA ALA A 159 38.04 31.57 0.47
C ALA A 159 36.51 31.54 0.68
N LEU A 160 35.77 32.39 -0.04
CA LEU A 160 34.30 32.39 -0.04
C LEU A 160 33.71 31.15 -0.71
N ILE A 161 34.30 30.67 -1.81
CA ILE A 161 33.84 29.44 -2.50
C ILE A 161 34.01 28.21 -1.60
N VAL A 162 35.18 28.06 -0.97
CA VAL A 162 35.45 26.95 -0.03
C VAL A 162 34.51 27.00 1.17
N PHE A 163 34.28 28.19 1.73
CA PHE A 163 33.32 28.38 2.81
C PHE A 163 31.87 28.05 2.40
N GLU A 164 31.43 28.47 1.19
CA GLU A 164 30.10 28.13 0.70
C GLU A 164 29.94 26.62 0.47
N GLU A 165 30.95 25.94 -0.08
CA GLU A 165 30.92 24.49 -0.26
C GLU A 165 30.89 23.73 1.07
N HIS A 166 31.63 24.20 2.08
CA HIS A 166 31.59 23.69 3.44
C HIS A 166 30.20 23.88 4.08
N ILE A 167 29.64 25.10 4.08
CA ILE A 167 28.32 25.38 4.66
C ILE A 167 27.23 24.58 3.95
N ARG A 168 27.21 24.54 2.61
CA ARG A 168 26.26 23.70 1.83
C ARG A 168 26.40 22.21 2.17
N THR A 169 27.57 21.77 2.61
CA THR A 169 27.80 20.38 3.02
C THR A 169 27.33 20.13 4.44
N ALA A 170 27.48 21.10 5.36
CA ALA A 170 26.85 21.08 6.68
C ALA A 170 25.30 21.12 6.60
N GLU A 171 24.74 21.95 5.71
CA GLU A 171 23.29 21.98 5.41
C GLU A 171 22.79 20.60 4.95
N ARG A 172 23.47 20.00 3.95
CA ARG A 172 23.15 18.66 3.44
C ARG A 172 23.30 17.56 4.50
N ALA A 173 24.25 17.70 5.43
CA ALA A 173 24.41 16.76 6.54
C ALA A 173 23.25 16.87 7.55
N TYR A 174 22.90 18.09 7.96
CA TYR A 174 21.80 18.37 8.89
C TYR A 174 20.43 18.00 8.33
N GLU A 175 20.14 18.30 7.05
CA GLU A 175 18.88 17.90 6.40
C GLU A 175 18.76 16.38 6.34
N LYS A 176 19.85 15.68 6.00
CA LYS A 176 19.89 14.21 5.98
C LYS A 176 19.72 13.61 7.38
N GLU A 177 20.35 14.18 8.41
CA GLU A 177 20.21 13.75 9.80
C GLU A 177 18.75 13.87 10.24
N LYS A 178 18.12 15.03 10.02
CA LYS A 178 16.68 15.24 10.27
C LYS A 178 15.80 14.26 9.48
N GLU A 179 16.13 13.97 8.22
CA GLU A 179 15.36 13.00 7.42
C GLU A 179 15.48 11.59 7.99
N ASP A 180 16.68 11.17 8.43
CA ASP A 180 16.90 9.87 9.07
C ASP A 180 16.30 9.78 10.49
N GLU A 181 16.23 10.89 11.24
CA GLU A 181 15.46 10.99 12.50
C GLU A 181 13.97 10.81 12.24
N GLU A 182 13.36 11.62 11.36
CA GLU A 182 11.96 11.52 10.98
C GLU A 182 11.61 10.11 10.46
N ARG A 183 12.46 9.54 9.60
CA ARG A 183 12.32 8.19 9.06
C ARG A 183 12.45 7.13 10.15
N SER A 184 13.19 7.40 11.22
CA SER A 184 13.34 6.50 12.37
C SER A 184 12.21 6.64 13.39
N GLN A 185 11.66 7.83 13.59
CA GLN A 185 10.40 8.04 14.32
C GLN A 185 9.24 7.34 13.62
N LYS A 186 9.03 7.57 12.32
CA LYS A 186 7.98 6.90 11.52
C LYS A 186 8.12 5.37 11.57
N ARG A 187 9.35 4.83 11.64
CA ARG A 187 9.62 3.40 11.89
C ARG A 187 9.32 2.95 13.33
N ARG A 188 9.56 3.77 14.35
CA ARG A 188 9.23 3.50 15.76
C ARG A 188 7.71 3.42 15.96
N GLU A 189 6.98 4.43 15.47
CA GLU A 189 5.52 4.45 15.55
C GLU A 189 4.89 3.23 14.84
N ARG A 190 5.35 2.92 13.62
CA ARG A 190 4.90 1.73 12.89
C ARG A 190 5.06 0.46 13.73
N LYS A 191 6.21 0.26 14.38
CA LYS A 191 6.45 -0.91 15.24
C LYS A 191 5.49 -1.00 16.42
N VAL A 192 5.09 0.11 17.02
CA VAL A 192 4.11 0.11 18.12
C VAL A 192 2.71 -0.20 17.60
N ARG A 193 2.29 0.41 16.48
CA ARG A 193 1.02 0.06 15.81
C ARG A 193 0.98 -1.44 15.43
N GLU A 194 2.11 -2.00 14.97
CA GLU A 194 2.27 -3.44 14.71
C GLU A 194 2.21 -4.28 16.02
N ALA A 195 2.88 -3.86 17.09
CA ALA A 195 2.84 -4.56 18.39
C ALA A 195 1.43 -4.57 19.02
N PHE A 196 0.65 -3.49 18.85
CA PHE A 196 -0.75 -3.45 19.27
C PHE A 196 -1.63 -4.37 18.41
N ILE A 197 -1.38 -4.48 17.11
CA ILE A 197 -2.03 -5.48 16.26
C ILE A 197 -1.66 -6.91 16.70
N ASP A 198 -0.43 -7.14 17.18
CA ASP A 198 -0.03 -8.44 17.74
C ASP A 198 -0.73 -8.75 19.09
N LEU A 199 -0.98 -7.74 19.95
CA LEU A 199 -1.86 -7.89 21.12
C LEU A 199 -3.28 -8.32 20.71
N LEU A 200 -3.84 -7.76 19.63
CA LEU A 200 -5.15 -8.19 19.11
C LEU A 200 -5.11 -9.64 18.60
N LYS A 201 -4.04 -10.07 17.94
CA LYS A 201 -3.84 -11.48 17.54
C LYS A 201 -3.69 -12.41 18.75
N GLU A 202 -3.03 -11.99 19.82
CA GLU A 202 -2.94 -12.77 21.07
C GLU A 202 -4.32 -12.96 21.72
N LEU A 203 -5.11 -11.89 21.84
CA LEU A 203 -6.49 -11.94 22.31
C LEU A 203 -7.37 -12.85 21.43
N GLN A 204 -7.16 -12.83 20.12
CA GLN A 204 -7.85 -13.70 19.16
C GLN A 204 -7.45 -15.18 19.34
N ASN A 205 -6.15 -15.46 19.46
CA ASN A 205 -5.63 -16.82 19.63
C ASN A 205 -6.04 -17.44 20.97
N ARG A 206 -6.27 -16.64 22.02
CA ARG A 206 -6.91 -17.09 23.28
C ARG A 206 -8.41 -17.31 23.17
N GLY A 207 -9.07 -16.76 22.14
CA GLY A 207 -10.52 -16.78 21.96
C GLY A 207 -11.27 -15.71 22.76
N ASP A 208 -10.57 -14.68 23.26
CA ASP A 208 -11.13 -13.50 23.91
C ASP A 208 -11.71 -12.54 22.84
N LEU A 209 -10.95 -12.33 21.75
CA LEU A 209 -11.33 -11.54 20.59
C LEU A 209 -11.97 -12.42 19.51
N SER A 210 -13.05 -11.93 18.93
CA SER A 210 -13.80 -12.58 17.84
C SER A 210 -14.44 -11.52 16.95
N SER A 211 -14.97 -11.93 15.79
CA SER A 211 -15.73 -11.09 14.86
C SER A 211 -17.01 -10.45 15.44
N VAL A 212 -17.41 -10.81 16.68
CA VAL A 212 -18.57 -10.24 17.41
C VAL A 212 -18.22 -9.57 18.75
N SER A 213 -16.96 -9.62 19.21
CA SER A 213 -16.53 -9.01 20.47
C SER A 213 -16.56 -7.48 20.39
N LYS A 214 -16.96 -6.78 21.46
CA LYS A 214 -17.04 -5.30 21.48
C LYS A 214 -15.85 -4.69 22.21
N TRP A 215 -15.41 -3.51 21.76
CA TRP A 215 -14.32 -2.76 22.41
C TRP A 215 -14.50 -2.61 23.92
N LYS A 216 -15.71 -2.28 24.39
CA LYS A 216 -16.00 -2.12 25.83
C LYS A 216 -15.80 -3.40 26.66
N GLU A 217 -15.90 -4.57 26.05
CA GLU A 217 -15.77 -5.87 26.73
C GLU A 217 -14.29 -6.26 26.90
N LEU A 218 -13.43 -5.84 25.96
CA LEU A 218 -12.00 -6.14 25.95
C LEU A 218 -11.12 -4.99 26.46
N CYS A 219 -11.66 -3.76 26.55
CA CYS A 219 -10.98 -2.58 27.07
C CYS A 219 -10.23 -2.82 28.40
N PRO A 220 -10.79 -3.51 29.42
CA PRO A 220 -10.07 -3.77 30.67
C PRO A 220 -8.82 -4.65 30.51
N ALA A 221 -8.81 -5.56 29.52
CA ALA A 221 -7.66 -6.42 29.22
C ALA A 221 -6.64 -5.72 28.30
N ILE A 222 -7.11 -4.81 27.45
CA ILE A 222 -6.26 -4.02 26.54
C ILE A 222 -5.52 -2.91 27.28
N VAL A 223 -6.20 -2.18 28.18
CA VAL A 223 -5.63 -1.09 28.99
C VAL A 223 -4.64 -1.61 30.06
N ALA A 224 -4.65 -2.91 30.35
CA ALA A 224 -3.69 -3.55 31.25
C ALA A 224 -2.38 -3.98 30.56
N ASP A 225 -2.23 -3.79 29.25
CA ASP A 225 -1.04 -4.14 28.47
C ASP A 225 -0.28 -2.88 28.03
N SER A 226 1.03 -2.81 28.29
CA SER A 226 1.84 -1.61 28.02
C SER A 226 1.89 -1.21 26.54
N ARG A 227 1.57 -2.14 25.62
CA ARG A 227 1.47 -1.85 24.18
C ARG A 227 0.30 -0.92 23.84
N PHE A 228 -0.69 -0.80 24.74
CA PHE A 228 -1.73 0.24 24.65
C PHE A 228 -1.16 1.61 25.03
N ASP A 229 -0.43 1.71 26.14
CA ASP A 229 0.18 2.96 26.59
C ASP A 229 1.20 3.51 25.57
N ASP A 230 2.06 2.65 25.00
CA ASP A 230 2.99 3.02 23.92
C ASP A 230 2.27 3.65 22.70
N LEU A 231 1.02 3.23 22.44
CA LEU A 231 0.20 3.69 21.33
C LEU A 231 -0.57 4.98 21.64
N LEU A 232 -0.87 5.28 22.91
CA LEU A 232 -1.50 6.55 23.32
C LEU A 232 -0.63 7.77 22.99
N HIS A 233 0.68 7.59 22.90
CA HIS A 233 1.66 8.64 22.61
C HIS A 233 1.81 8.92 21.10
N GLN A 234 0.86 8.51 20.25
CA GLN A 234 0.99 8.55 18.79
C GLN A 234 -0.19 9.21 18.10
N GLU A 235 0.13 10.03 17.10
CA GLU A 235 -0.86 10.68 16.24
C GLU A 235 -1.37 9.72 15.15
N GLY A 236 -2.57 10.01 14.60
CA GLY A 236 -3.18 9.23 13.52
C GLY A 236 -4.12 8.13 14.01
N THR A 237 -3.88 6.88 13.58
CA THR A 237 -4.78 5.74 13.83
C THR A 237 -4.84 5.34 15.30
N THR A 238 -6.02 5.46 15.91
CA THR A 238 -6.20 5.14 17.33
C THR A 238 -6.24 3.63 17.59
N ALA A 239 -5.97 3.21 18.83
CA ALA A 239 -6.16 1.83 19.29
C ALA A 239 -7.55 1.25 18.97
N LEU A 240 -8.60 2.10 19.05
CA LEU A 240 -9.97 1.74 18.71
C LEU A 240 -10.14 1.51 17.20
N ASP A 241 -9.41 2.22 16.35
CA ASP A 241 -9.48 2.02 14.89
C ASP A 241 -8.73 0.77 14.45
N LEU A 242 -7.54 0.51 15.02
CA LEU A 242 -6.83 -0.76 14.81
C LEU A 242 -7.71 -1.96 15.24
N PHE A 243 -8.41 -1.85 16.37
CA PHE A 243 -9.41 -2.83 16.78
C PHE A 243 -10.57 -2.99 15.79
N LYS A 244 -11.16 -1.89 15.29
CA LYS A 244 -12.25 -1.95 14.29
C LYS A 244 -11.80 -2.68 13.03
N PHE A 245 -10.61 -2.36 12.51
CA PHE A 245 -10.07 -2.99 11.31
C PHE A 245 -9.85 -4.49 11.52
N HIS A 246 -9.20 -4.88 12.63
CA HIS A 246 -8.99 -6.29 12.98
C HIS A 246 -10.30 -7.07 13.11
N VAL A 247 -11.31 -6.51 13.79
CA VAL A 247 -12.63 -7.14 13.94
C VAL A 247 -13.39 -7.23 12.61
N GLU A 248 -13.23 -6.27 11.70
CA GLU A 248 -13.84 -6.33 10.37
C GLU A 248 -13.17 -7.38 9.48
N ASP A 249 -11.84 -7.52 9.53
CA ASP A 249 -11.11 -8.58 8.84
C ASP A 249 -11.54 -9.98 9.31
N LEU A 250 -11.79 -10.17 10.61
CA LEU A 250 -12.35 -11.44 11.12
C LEU A 250 -13.75 -11.74 10.57
N LYS A 251 -14.62 -10.73 10.38
CA LYS A 251 -15.94 -10.91 9.74
C LYS A 251 -15.80 -11.26 8.26
N ASN A 252 -14.87 -10.62 7.56
CA ASN A 252 -14.59 -10.90 6.16
C ASN A 252 -14.07 -12.34 5.97
N GLN A 253 -13.21 -12.82 6.88
CA GLN A 253 -12.69 -14.19 6.90
C GLN A 253 -13.76 -15.25 7.26
N PHE A 254 -14.71 -14.94 8.16
CA PHE A 254 -15.76 -15.88 8.59
C PHE A 254 -16.51 -16.55 7.43
N GLY A 255 -16.74 -15.82 6.32
CA GLY A 255 -17.40 -16.33 5.12
C GLY A 255 -16.60 -17.41 4.36
N GLN A 256 -15.28 -17.43 4.52
CA GLN A 256 -14.34 -18.41 3.98
C GLN A 256 -14.10 -19.55 4.99
N ASP A 257 -13.86 -19.23 6.27
CA ASP A 257 -13.71 -20.19 7.37
C ASP A 257 -14.91 -21.14 7.43
N ARG A 258 -16.13 -20.60 7.36
CA ARG A 258 -17.39 -21.36 7.35
C ARG A 258 -17.61 -22.17 6.05
N ARG A 259 -16.75 -22.06 5.05
CA ARG A 259 -16.70 -23.01 3.92
C ARG A 259 -15.69 -24.11 4.23
N ILE A 260 -14.46 -23.73 4.58
CA ILE A 260 -13.36 -24.63 4.95
C ILE A 260 -13.83 -25.66 5.99
N ILE A 261 -14.41 -25.22 7.12
CA ILE A 261 -14.94 -26.11 8.17
C ILE A 261 -15.98 -27.09 7.61
N LYS A 262 -16.91 -26.66 6.74
CA LYS A 262 -17.92 -27.56 6.16
C LYS A 262 -17.32 -28.58 5.22
N ASP A 263 -16.33 -28.17 4.45
CA ASP A 263 -15.74 -29.02 3.42
C ASP A 263 -14.84 -30.08 4.07
N ILE A 264 -14.06 -29.71 5.11
CA ILE A 264 -13.38 -30.66 6.00
C ILE A 264 -14.37 -31.66 6.64
N LEU A 265 -15.49 -31.17 7.20
CA LEU A 265 -16.49 -32.04 7.83
C LEU A 265 -17.14 -33.01 6.84
N LYS A 266 -17.39 -32.61 5.58
CA LYS A 266 -17.84 -33.52 4.51
C LYS A 266 -16.79 -34.57 4.18
N ASP A 267 -15.54 -34.16 3.99
CA ASP A 267 -14.44 -35.03 3.57
C ASP A 267 -14.13 -36.08 4.64
N LEU A 268 -14.27 -35.72 5.92
CA LEU A 268 -14.19 -36.63 7.07
C LEU A 268 -15.49 -37.41 7.35
N ASN A 269 -16.56 -37.16 6.58
CA ASN A 269 -17.92 -37.65 6.80
C ASN A 269 -18.44 -37.47 8.26
N LYS A 270 -18.13 -36.31 8.84
CA LYS A 270 -18.54 -35.90 10.19
C LYS A 270 -19.71 -34.92 10.15
N THR A 271 -20.66 -35.08 11.06
CA THR A 271 -21.74 -34.13 11.31
C THR A 271 -21.67 -33.68 12.77
N VAL A 272 -21.99 -32.42 13.04
CA VAL A 272 -22.18 -31.92 14.41
C VAL A 272 -23.59 -32.27 14.86
N GLU A 273 -23.66 -33.01 15.96
CA GLU A 273 -24.90 -33.38 16.65
C GLU A 273 -24.98 -32.65 17.99
N LYS A 274 -26.10 -32.77 18.72
CA LYS A 274 -26.33 -32.03 19.96
C LYS A 274 -25.30 -32.31 21.06
N ASP A 275 -24.77 -33.54 21.08
CA ASP A 275 -23.80 -34.04 22.06
C ASP A 275 -22.34 -33.91 21.59
N THR A 276 -22.10 -33.39 20.38
CA THR A 276 -20.74 -33.11 19.87
C THR A 276 -20.16 -31.89 20.58
N THR A 277 -18.97 -32.00 21.17
CA THR A 277 -18.34 -30.86 21.87
C THR A 277 -17.59 -29.93 20.91
N PHE A 278 -17.28 -28.71 21.37
CA PHE A 278 -16.43 -27.78 20.62
C PHE A 278 -15.00 -28.33 20.42
N ASP A 279 -14.49 -29.06 21.41
CA ASP A 279 -13.17 -29.69 21.37
C ASP A 279 -13.11 -30.81 20.31
N ASP A 280 -14.18 -31.60 20.14
CA ASP A 280 -14.28 -32.58 19.05
C ASP A 280 -14.23 -31.92 17.68
N LEU A 281 -15.03 -30.87 17.44
CA LEU A 281 -15.00 -30.14 16.16
C LEU A 281 -13.63 -29.47 15.94
N SER A 282 -13.05 -28.87 16.98
CA SER A 282 -11.72 -28.25 16.93
C SER A 282 -10.67 -29.27 16.49
N LYS A 283 -10.66 -30.46 17.10
CA LYS A 283 -9.78 -31.57 16.71
C LYS A 283 -10.01 -32.03 15.26
N TRP A 284 -11.26 -32.16 14.81
CA TRP A 284 -11.56 -32.57 13.43
C TRP A 284 -11.12 -31.53 12.40
N VAL A 285 -11.26 -30.24 12.71
CA VAL A 285 -10.83 -29.15 11.82
C VAL A 285 -9.30 -29.01 11.82
N SER A 286 -8.66 -28.87 12.98
CA SER A 286 -7.20 -28.64 13.09
C SER A 286 -6.33 -29.85 12.71
N ALA A 287 -6.90 -31.05 12.60
CA ALA A 287 -6.23 -32.21 12.00
C ALA A 287 -6.02 -32.06 10.48
N ASP A 288 -6.89 -31.32 9.79
CA ASP A 288 -6.76 -31.03 8.36
C ASP A 288 -5.84 -29.81 8.16
N GLU A 289 -4.99 -29.85 7.13
CA GLU A 289 -4.09 -28.72 6.81
C GLU A 289 -4.85 -27.43 6.50
N ARG A 290 -6.02 -27.52 5.85
CA ARG A 290 -6.91 -26.40 5.55
C ARG A 290 -7.49 -25.79 6.83
N GLY A 291 -7.68 -26.58 7.88
CA GLY A 291 -8.24 -26.12 9.14
C GLY A 291 -7.26 -25.32 10.02
N LYS A 292 -5.96 -25.37 9.71
CA LYS A 292 -4.92 -24.62 10.45
C LYS A 292 -4.94 -23.12 10.17
N SER A 293 -5.57 -22.68 9.08
CA SER A 293 -5.73 -21.26 8.74
C SER A 293 -7.09 -20.68 9.15
N VAL A 294 -7.91 -21.45 9.86
CA VAL A 294 -9.25 -21.04 10.31
C VAL A 294 -9.13 -20.33 11.67
N ASP A 295 -9.76 -19.15 11.81
CA ASP A 295 -9.78 -18.45 13.09
C ASP A 295 -10.54 -19.23 14.19
N MET A 296 -9.98 -19.28 15.40
CA MET A 296 -10.54 -19.96 16.56
C MET A 296 -11.88 -19.36 17.00
N GLY A 297 -12.02 -18.03 16.93
CA GLY A 297 -13.28 -17.32 17.22
C GLY A 297 -14.37 -17.66 16.21
N ASN A 298 -14.05 -17.56 14.92
CA ASN A 298 -14.93 -17.94 13.82
C ASN A 298 -15.31 -19.43 13.87
N MET A 299 -14.38 -20.33 14.20
CA MET A 299 -14.66 -21.76 14.39
C MET A 299 -15.68 -22.00 15.51
N LYS A 300 -15.56 -21.30 16.64
CA LYS A 300 -16.51 -21.34 17.75
C LYS A 300 -17.90 -20.82 17.36
N LEU A 301 -17.97 -19.74 16.57
CA LEU A 301 -19.22 -19.22 16.01
C LEU A 301 -19.86 -20.19 15.00
N VAL A 302 -19.06 -20.89 14.18
CA VAL A 302 -19.54 -21.92 13.24
C VAL A 302 -20.05 -23.16 13.97
N TYR A 303 -19.35 -23.61 15.02
CA TYR A 303 -19.80 -24.70 15.90
C TYR A 303 -21.16 -24.38 16.53
N ASN A 304 -21.33 -23.21 17.15
CA ASN A 304 -22.62 -22.79 17.72
C ASN A 304 -23.72 -22.83 16.64
N SER A 305 -23.46 -22.26 15.46
CA SER A 305 -24.37 -22.28 14.31
C SER A 305 -24.74 -23.69 13.80
N PHE A 306 -23.97 -24.73 14.14
CA PHE A 306 -24.27 -26.12 13.80
C PHE A 306 -25.00 -26.85 14.93
N VAL A 307 -24.63 -26.62 16.19
CA VAL A 307 -25.34 -27.15 17.37
C VAL A 307 -26.77 -26.62 17.42
N ASP A 308 -26.98 -25.31 17.24
CA ASP A 308 -28.32 -24.69 17.14
C ASP A 308 -29.17 -25.35 16.04
N LYS A 309 -28.52 -25.72 14.92
CA LYS A 309 -29.18 -26.36 13.78
C LYS A 309 -29.47 -27.85 14.04
N ALA A 310 -28.65 -28.55 14.82
CA ALA A 310 -28.91 -29.92 15.25
C ALA A 310 -30.10 -29.96 16.22
N ILE A 311 -30.07 -29.12 17.25
CA ILE A 311 -31.17 -28.97 18.23
C ILE A 311 -32.47 -28.53 17.54
N GLY A 312 -32.39 -27.63 16.57
CA GLY A 312 -33.54 -27.19 15.77
C GLY A 312 -34.17 -28.34 14.97
N LYS A 313 -33.35 -29.15 14.28
CA LYS A 313 -33.82 -30.35 13.55
C LYS A 313 -34.51 -31.34 14.48
N GLU A 314 -33.89 -31.66 15.63
CA GLU A 314 -34.43 -32.64 16.58
C GLU A 314 -35.81 -32.22 17.08
N LYS A 315 -35.98 -30.95 17.46
CA LYS A 315 -37.27 -30.37 17.87
C LYS A 315 -38.30 -30.35 16.74
N ASP A 316 -37.89 -30.17 15.49
CA ASP A 316 -38.82 -30.24 14.36
C ASP A 316 -39.22 -31.69 13.99
N ILE A 317 -38.34 -32.67 14.20
CA ILE A 317 -38.67 -34.11 14.09
C ILE A 317 -39.64 -34.52 15.20
N GLU A 318 -39.37 -34.12 16.45
CA GLU A 318 -40.25 -34.32 17.62
C GLU A 318 -41.66 -33.73 17.35
N ARG A 319 -41.73 -32.49 16.86
CA ARG A 319 -42.99 -31.85 16.44
C ARG A 319 -43.68 -32.59 15.30
N GLU A 320 -42.95 -33.18 14.35
CA GLU A 320 -43.54 -33.96 13.27
C GLU A 320 -44.08 -35.30 13.77
N GLN A 321 -43.37 -35.98 14.69
CA GLN A 321 -43.84 -37.18 15.37
C GLN A 321 -45.09 -36.90 16.21
N GLU A 322 -45.11 -35.80 16.99
CA GLU A 322 -46.28 -35.38 17.77
C GLU A 322 -47.49 -35.09 16.86
N ARG A 323 -47.27 -34.41 15.71
CA ARG A 323 -48.29 -34.19 14.68
C ARG A 323 -48.75 -35.48 14.00
N LYS A 324 -47.91 -36.50 13.90
CA LYS A 324 -48.29 -37.83 13.37
C LYS A 324 -49.13 -38.59 14.39
N LYS A 325 -48.71 -38.71 15.67
CA LYS A 325 -49.52 -39.33 16.74
C LYS A 325 -50.90 -38.66 16.82
N LYS A 326 -50.96 -37.32 16.86
CA LYS A 326 -52.23 -36.56 16.89
C LYS A 326 -53.11 -36.77 15.67
N ARG A 327 -52.55 -37.00 14.47
CA ARG A 327 -53.36 -37.32 13.27
C ARG A 327 -53.98 -38.71 13.36
N VAL A 328 -53.17 -39.70 13.74
CA VAL A 328 -53.61 -41.09 13.94
C VAL A 328 -54.70 -41.12 15.03
N GLU A 329 -54.46 -40.46 16.16
CA GLU A 329 -55.44 -40.24 17.23
C GLU A 329 -56.76 -39.62 16.70
N THR A 330 -56.70 -38.53 15.93
CA THR A 330 -57.93 -37.89 15.40
C THR A 330 -58.69 -38.76 14.39
N ASN A 331 -57.99 -39.61 13.63
CA ASN A 331 -58.61 -40.55 12.70
C ASN A 331 -59.28 -41.69 13.45
N PHE A 332 -58.57 -42.29 14.42
CA PHE A 332 -59.09 -43.33 15.31
C PHE A 332 -60.33 -42.84 16.07
N GLN A 333 -60.25 -41.64 16.68
CA GLN A 333 -61.39 -40.97 17.31
C GLN A 333 -62.51 -40.56 16.33
N ALA A 334 -62.30 -40.62 15.01
CA ALA A 334 -63.37 -40.40 14.03
C ALA A 334 -64.21 -41.68 13.88
N ILE A 335 -63.58 -42.86 13.80
CA ILE A 335 -64.28 -44.16 13.79
C ILE A 335 -65.18 -44.27 15.03
N LEU A 336 -64.63 -43.97 16.21
CA LEU A 336 -65.34 -44.04 17.49
C LEU A 336 -66.52 -43.05 17.61
N LYS A 337 -66.63 -42.06 16.71
CA LYS A 337 -67.78 -41.13 16.59
C LYS A 337 -68.83 -41.62 15.60
N THR A 338 -68.51 -42.57 14.74
CA THR A 338 -69.40 -43.12 13.70
C THR A 338 -69.94 -44.53 14.00
N LEU A 339 -69.53 -45.14 15.12
CA LEU A 339 -70.10 -46.42 15.58
C LEU A 339 -71.58 -46.27 15.97
N ASP A 340 -72.36 -47.28 15.61
CA ASP A 340 -73.77 -47.47 15.97
C ASP A 340 -73.94 -48.89 16.55
N PRO A 341 -74.34 -49.05 17.83
CA PRO A 341 -74.75 -48.02 18.78
C PRO A 341 -73.58 -47.11 19.24
N PRO A 342 -73.84 -45.83 19.57
CA PRO A 342 -72.81 -44.92 20.06
C PRO A 342 -72.13 -45.36 21.36
N ILE A 343 -70.83 -45.06 21.49
CA ILE A 343 -70.04 -45.42 22.67
C ILE A 343 -70.55 -44.70 23.93
N SER A 344 -70.81 -45.48 24.98
CA SER A 344 -71.20 -45.01 26.32
C SER A 344 -69.97 -44.81 27.20
N PRO A 345 -69.99 -43.93 28.21
CA PRO A 345 -69.00 -43.91 29.29
C PRO A 345 -68.83 -45.23 30.06
N SER A 346 -69.70 -46.22 29.83
CA SER A 346 -69.66 -47.58 30.38
C SER A 346 -69.31 -48.67 29.36
N SER A 347 -68.87 -48.31 28.15
CA SER A 347 -68.52 -49.30 27.10
C SER A 347 -67.15 -49.94 27.37
N GLU A 348 -67.08 -51.27 27.33
CA GLU A 348 -65.80 -51.98 27.43
C GLU A 348 -65.01 -51.98 26.11
N TRP A 349 -63.68 -51.86 26.21
CA TRP A 349 -62.77 -51.91 25.07
C TRP A 349 -62.93 -53.19 24.24
N SER A 350 -63.18 -54.33 24.91
CA SER A 350 -63.40 -55.64 24.30
C SER A 350 -64.47 -55.64 23.21
N ASP A 351 -65.59 -54.94 23.42
CA ASP A 351 -66.72 -54.92 22.48
C ASP A 351 -66.58 -53.85 21.41
N VAL A 352 -65.94 -52.72 21.74
CA VAL A 352 -65.62 -51.68 20.77
C VAL A 352 -64.56 -52.17 19.77
N LYS A 353 -63.52 -52.88 20.23
CA LYS A 353 -62.46 -53.45 19.38
C LYS A 353 -63.03 -54.32 18.25
N LYS A 354 -63.99 -55.21 18.56
CA LYS A 354 -64.67 -56.10 17.60
C LYS A 354 -65.45 -55.35 16.50
N GLN A 355 -65.81 -54.08 16.72
CA GLN A 355 -66.53 -53.26 15.74
C GLN A 355 -65.58 -52.47 14.83
N ILE A 356 -64.35 -52.18 15.28
CA ILE A 356 -63.36 -51.38 14.56
C ILE A 356 -62.18 -52.19 14.00
N GLU A 357 -62.06 -53.48 14.32
CA GLU A 357 -60.95 -54.35 13.92
C GLU A 357 -60.69 -54.43 12.40
N ASN A 358 -61.69 -54.11 11.57
CA ASN A 358 -61.60 -54.10 10.11
C ASN A 358 -61.47 -52.68 9.49
N ASP A 359 -61.36 -51.63 10.31
CA ASP A 359 -61.26 -50.23 9.85
C ASP A 359 -59.80 -49.83 9.56
N GLU A 360 -59.57 -49.13 8.44
CA GLU A 360 -58.24 -48.67 8.02
C GLU A 360 -57.54 -47.80 9.08
N ALA A 361 -58.28 -46.99 9.84
CA ALA A 361 -57.74 -46.11 10.87
C ALA A 361 -57.58 -46.79 12.25
N PHE A 362 -58.11 -48.01 12.44
CA PHE A 362 -57.72 -48.90 13.54
C PHE A 362 -56.45 -49.67 13.15
N MET A 363 -56.44 -50.27 11.95
CA MET A 363 -55.30 -51.01 11.41
C MET A 363 -54.03 -50.14 11.20
N ALA A 364 -54.19 -48.81 11.13
CA ALA A 364 -53.08 -47.85 11.14
C ALA A 364 -52.44 -47.62 12.52
N VAL A 365 -52.91 -48.30 13.58
CA VAL A 365 -52.34 -48.28 14.92
C VAL A 365 -51.71 -49.64 15.23
N GLU A 366 -50.40 -49.74 15.09
CA GLU A 366 -49.65 -51.01 15.24
C GLU A 366 -49.54 -51.52 16.70
N ASP A 367 -50.00 -50.73 17.68
CA ASP A 367 -49.82 -50.96 19.12
C ASP A 367 -51.17 -50.94 19.87
N GLU A 368 -51.47 -52.03 20.58
CA GLU A 368 -52.73 -52.18 21.33
C GLU A 368 -52.78 -51.28 22.58
N ASP A 369 -51.65 -50.98 23.22
CA ASP A 369 -51.62 -50.04 24.35
C ASP A 369 -51.92 -48.61 23.86
N LEU A 370 -51.47 -48.25 22.65
CA LEU A 370 -51.80 -46.96 22.02
C LEU A 370 -53.28 -46.87 21.61
N CYS A 371 -53.87 -47.97 21.13
CA CYS A 371 -55.31 -48.08 20.90
C CYS A 371 -56.11 -47.86 22.21
N LEU A 372 -55.64 -48.46 23.32
CA LEU A 372 -56.22 -48.26 24.65
C LEU A 372 -56.07 -46.81 25.14
N GLU A 373 -54.92 -46.15 24.92
CA GLU A 373 -54.77 -44.71 25.23
C GLU A 373 -55.81 -43.87 24.48
N PHE A 374 -55.94 -44.06 23.17
CA PHE A 374 -56.86 -43.28 22.33
C PHE A 374 -58.33 -43.54 22.67
N PHE A 375 -58.70 -44.80 22.96
CA PHE A 375 -60.05 -45.16 23.41
C PHE A 375 -60.39 -44.52 24.76
N ASN A 376 -59.52 -44.65 25.76
CA ASN A 376 -59.73 -44.05 27.07
C ASN A 376 -59.78 -42.51 27.01
N GLY A 377 -58.95 -41.88 26.17
CA GLY A 377 -59.02 -40.45 25.88
C GLY A 377 -60.36 -40.03 25.28
N TYR A 378 -60.92 -40.84 24.38
CA TYR A 378 -62.23 -40.58 23.77
C TYR A 378 -63.40 -40.78 24.75
N VAL A 379 -63.40 -41.88 25.52
CA VAL A 379 -64.39 -42.14 26.58
C VAL A 379 -64.37 -41.03 27.63
N LYS A 380 -63.17 -40.57 28.03
CA LYS A 380 -63.01 -39.38 28.89
C LYS A 380 -63.62 -38.13 28.26
N THR A 381 -63.37 -37.89 26.98
CA THR A 381 -63.94 -36.74 26.24
C THR A 381 -65.48 -36.79 26.20
N ILE A 382 -66.09 -37.96 26.02
CA ILE A 382 -67.56 -38.14 26.13
C ILE A 382 -68.02 -37.84 27.55
N SER A 383 -67.35 -38.41 28.56
CA SER A 383 -67.71 -38.22 29.98
C SER A 383 -67.66 -36.75 30.39
N GLU A 384 -66.62 -36.02 30.01
CA GLU A 384 -66.48 -34.57 30.25
C GLU A 384 -67.54 -33.76 29.49
N ALA A 385 -67.87 -34.12 28.24
CA ALA A 385 -68.93 -33.47 27.48
C ALA A 385 -70.34 -33.72 28.07
N CYS A 386 -70.59 -34.92 28.61
CA CYS A 386 -71.84 -35.27 29.31
C CYS A 386 -71.92 -34.66 30.72
N GLY A 387 -70.80 -34.26 31.32
CA GLY A 387 -70.73 -33.69 32.68
C GLY A 387 -71.52 -32.38 32.88
N HIS A 388 -71.98 -31.74 31.80
CA HIS A 388 -72.66 -30.44 31.85
C HIS A 388 -74.10 -30.44 32.39
N PHE A 389 -74.71 -31.59 32.72
CA PHE A 389 -76.13 -31.63 33.12
C PHE A 389 -76.46 -32.06 34.57
N HIS A 390 -75.49 -32.46 35.40
CA HIS A 390 -75.75 -32.81 36.80
C HIS A 390 -74.69 -32.31 37.79
N ASN A 391 -74.79 -31.04 38.19
CA ASN A 391 -74.74 -30.72 39.62
C ASN A 391 -75.57 -29.47 39.93
N ALA A 392 -76.47 -29.55 40.91
CA ALA A 392 -77.45 -28.49 41.17
C ALA A 392 -77.69 -28.29 42.67
N SER A 393 -77.13 -27.22 43.24
CA SER A 393 -77.81 -26.41 44.27
C SER A 393 -77.03 -25.14 44.62
N SER A 394 -77.78 -24.02 44.76
CA SER A 394 -77.35 -22.71 45.28
C SER A 394 -76.32 -21.90 44.44
N SER A 395 -76.39 -20.55 44.39
CA SER A 395 -77.56 -19.67 44.50
C SER A 395 -77.26 -18.28 43.93
N SER A 396 -78.30 -17.61 43.37
CA SER A 396 -78.29 -16.18 43.01
C SER A 396 -77.34 -15.77 41.85
N SER A 397 -77.49 -14.63 41.16
CA SER A 397 -78.62 -13.69 41.05
C SER A 397 -78.71 -13.10 39.64
N SER A 398 -79.85 -12.49 39.30
CA SER A 398 -80.14 -11.96 37.97
C SER A 398 -79.59 -10.54 37.73
N LYS A 399 -79.23 -10.24 36.47
CA LYS A 399 -79.79 -9.10 35.70
C LYS A 399 -79.33 -9.02 34.24
N LYS A 400 -80.29 -9.01 33.31
CA LYS A 400 -80.12 -8.44 31.96
C LYS A 400 -79.86 -6.93 32.07
N LYS A 401 -78.92 -6.39 31.28
CA LYS A 401 -79.13 -5.06 30.67
C LYS A 401 -78.38 -4.89 29.33
N LYS A 402 -79.18 -4.80 28.27
CA LYS A 402 -78.80 -4.39 26.91
C LYS A 402 -78.43 -2.90 26.90
N LYS A 403 -77.35 -2.49 26.20
CA LYS A 403 -77.21 -1.09 25.76
C LYS A 403 -76.50 -0.94 24.41
N ASP A 404 -77.15 -0.20 23.53
CA ASP A 404 -76.70 0.21 22.21
C ASP A 404 -75.85 1.51 22.24
N LYS A 405 -74.78 1.54 21.42
CA LYS A 405 -74.48 2.57 20.39
C LYS A 405 -74.13 4.03 20.80
N LYS A 406 -73.24 4.64 19.98
CA LYS A 406 -72.63 6.01 20.02
C LYS A 406 -71.54 6.19 21.11
N ARG A 407 -70.36 6.77 20.85
CA ARG A 407 -69.90 7.98 20.09
C ARG A 407 -70.25 9.34 20.73
N ARG A 408 -69.31 9.87 21.53
CA ARG A 408 -68.86 11.29 21.68
C ARG A 408 -67.57 11.23 22.55
N ARG A 409 -66.43 11.71 22.05
CA ARG A 409 -65.91 13.10 22.12
C ARG A 409 -65.67 13.60 23.56
N ARG A 410 -64.39 13.79 23.88
CA ARG A 410 -63.85 15.02 24.49
C ARG A 410 -62.83 15.60 23.50
N ASP A 411 -62.62 16.90 23.60
CA ASP A 411 -61.68 17.70 22.81
C ASP A 411 -60.63 18.32 23.78
N ASP A 412 -59.74 19.18 23.26
CA ASP A 412 -58.54 19.80 23.90
C ASP A 412 -57.36 18.85 24.26
N ASP A 413 -56.08 19.23 24.06
CA ASP A 413 -55.50 20.54 23.66
C ASP A 413 -54.34 20.41 22.64
N SER A 414 -54.21 21.45 21.79
CA SER A 414 -53.08 21.94 20.96
C SER A 414 -52.19 21.01 20.10
N GLY A 415 -51.93 21.49 18.87
CA GLY A 415 -50.85 21.06 17.97
C GLY A 415 -49.85 22.22 17.74
N PRO A 416 -49.27 22.41 16.54
CA PRO A 416 -49.36 21.64 15.29
C PRO A 416 -47.93 21.24 14.78
N GLU A 417 -47.50 21.07 13.51
CA GLU A 417 -48.00 20.99 12.10
C GLU A 417 -46.88 20.22 11.32
N SER A 418 -46.92 19.78 10.04
CA SER A 418 -47.92 19.82 8.96
C SER A 418 -47.71 18.66 7.93
N GLU A 419 -48.59 18.63 6.92
CA GLU A 419 -48.46 18.34 5.46
C GLU A 419 -47.24 17.58 4.86
N ASP A 420 -47.38 16.74 3.82
CA ASP A 420 -48.54 16.26 3.04
C ASP A 420 -48.23 14.80 2.53
N GLY A 421 -49.13 13.88 2.13
CA GLY A 421 -50.13 13.94 1.05
C GLY A 421 -49.53 13.37 -0.26
N GLU A 422 -50.06 12.37 -0.97
CA GLU A 422 -51.28 11.53 -0.92
C GLU A 422 -50.91 10.06 -1.30
N SER A 423 -51.61 8.99 -0.92
CA SER A 423 -52.94 8.51 -1.39
C SER A 423 -53.05 8.40 -2.93
N LYS A 424 -53.72 7.42 -3.57
CA LYS A 424 -54.81 6.46 -3.22
C LYS A 424 -54.44 5.09 -3.88
N SER A 425 -55.17 3.97 -3.87
CA SER A 425 -56.57 3.63 -3.58
C SER A 425 -56.69 2.11 -3.21
N SER A 426 -57.76 1.40 -3.59
CA SER A 426 -57.98 -0.05 -3.35
C SER A 426 -58.95 -0.71 -4.36
N LYS A 427 -58.93 -2.05 -4.53
CA LYS A 427 -60.12 -2.95 -4.30
C LYS A 427 -59.97 -4.44 -4.74
N LYS A 428 -60.56 -5.32 -3.89
CA LYS A 428 -61.13 -6.69 -4.11
C LYS A 428 -60.21 -7.79 -4.71
N LYS A 429 -60.03 -9.00 -4.15
CA LYS A 429 -60.89 -10.04 -3.49
C LYS A 429 -61.67 -10.99 -4.43
N LYS A 430 -61.07 -12.15 -4.78
CA LYS A 430 -61.50 -13.58 -4.53
C LYS A 430 -60.61 -14.52 -5.41
N ARG A 431 -60.01 -15.59 -4.87
CA ARG A 431 -60.47 -17.01 -4.83
C ARG A 431 -61.00 -17.52 -6.19
N HIS A 432 -60.59 -18.69 -6.72
CA HIS A 432 -60.46 -20.01 -6.08
C HIS A 432 -59.22 -20.86 -6.50
N ARG A 433 -59.08 -22.07 -5.93
CA ARG A 433 -58.11 -23.13 -6.28
C ARG A 433 -58.72 -24.18 -7.23
N SER A 434 -57.93 -24.68 -8.18
CA SER A 434 -57.81 -26.07 -8.67
C SER A 434 -56.46 -26.11 -9.44
N SER A 435 -55.49 -27.01 -9.28
CA SER A 435 -55.46 -28.47 -9.10
C SER A 435 -55.52 -29.24 -10.43
N ASP A 436 -54.53 -30.13 -10.58
CA ASP A 436 -54.39 -31.29 -11.50
C ASP A 436 -53.90 -31.12 -12.96
N GLU A 437 -52.59 -31.38 -13.11
CA GLU A 437 -51.99 -32.47 -13.94
C GLU A 437 -51.91 -32.47 -15.49
N ALA A 438 -51.04 -33.39 -15.96
CA ALA A 438 -50.86 -33.94 -17.32
C ALA A 438 -50.03 -33.15 -18.38
N GLU A 439 -48.73 -33.44 -18.42
CA GLU A 439 -48.04 -34.10 -19.56
C GLU A 439 -48.59 -33.92 -21.01
N LYS A 440 -47.86 -33.18 -21.86
CA LYS A 440 -47.17 -33.74 -23.07
C LYS A 440 -46.44 -32.73 -23.98
N ASP A 441 -45.14 -32.98 -24.15
CA ASP A 441 -44.41 -33.29 -25.40
C ASP A 441 -44.95 -32.83 -26.80
N ARG A 442 -43.99 -32.53 -27.70
CA ARG A 442 -43.99 -32.48 -29.19
C ARG A 442 -44.07 -31.15 -29.96
N ASP A 443 -42.93 -30.83 -30.55
CA ASP A 443 -42.68 -30.40 -31.94
C ASP A 443 -43.88 -30.19 -32.89
N ARG A 444 -43.85 -29.06 -33.61
CA ARG A 444 -43.59 -29.13 -35.07
C ARG A 444 -42.97 -27.86 -35.67
N GLU A 445 -42.24 -28.07 -36.77
CA GLU A 445 -41.71 -27.11 -37.75
C GLU A 445 -42.82 -26.25 -38.42
N GLU A 446 -42.60 -25.29 -39.34
CA GLU A 446 -41.55 -25.04 -40.35
C GLU A 446 -41.75 -23.58 -40.87
N ARG A 447 -40.79 -22.73 -41.30
CA ARG A 447 -40.14 -22.76 -42.63
C ARG A 447 -39.14 -21.60 -42.91
N LYS A 448 -38.00 -21.96 -43.53
CA LYS A 448 -37.28 -21.29 -44.67
C LYS A 448 -36.58 -19.92 -44.43
N LYS A 449 -35.23 -19.86 -44.45
CA LYS A 449 -34.30 -19.63 -45.62
C LYS A 449 -34.15 -18.14 -46.02
N LYS A 450 -32.99 -17.52 -46.33
CA LYS A 450 -31.52 -17.79 -46.49
C LYS A 450 -30.80 -16.41 -46.29
N LYS A 451 -29.47 -16.18 -46.15
CA LYS A 451 -28.20 -16.79 -46.64
C LYS A 451 -27.08 -16.55 -45.57
N LYS A 452 -26.21 -17.52 -45.25
CA LYS A 452 -24.76 -17.65 -45.61
C LYS A 452 -23.87 -16.39 -45.41
N SER A 453 -22.63 -16.48 -44.89
CA SER A 453 -21.86 -17.67 -44.41
C SER A 453 -20.59 -17.31 -43.60
N HIS A 454 -20.12 -18.24 -42.76
CA HIS A 454 -18.87 -18.20 -41.97
C HIS A 454 -17.59 -17.86 -42.76
N ARG A 455 -16.59 -17.36 -42.00
CA ARG A 455 -15.16 -17.64 -42.20
C ARG A 455 -14.57 -18.22 -40.90
N HIS A 456 -13.63 -19.16 -41.01
CA HIS A 456 -12.69 -19.52 -39.94
C HIS A 456 -11.46 -20.21 -40.54
N SER A 457 -10.30 -20.10 -39.87
CA SER A 457 -9.03 -20.78 -40.22
C SER A 457 -8.31 -20.23 -41.48
N ARG A 458 -6.98 -20.38 -41.66
CA ARG A 458 -5.92 -20.93 -40.78
C ARG A 458 -4.51 -20.41 -41.19
N SER A 459 -3.69 -20.06 -40.19
CA SER A 459 -2.22 -20.27 -40.08
C SER A 459 -1.21 -19.98 -41.22
N ARG A 460 -0.09 -19.32 -40.83
CA ARG A 460 1.33 -19.51 -41.29
C ARG A 460 1.68 -19.02 -42.72
N SER A 461 2.91 -18.57 -43.04
CA SER A 461 4.13 -18.24 -42.25
C SER A 461 5.23 -17.58 -43.13
N ARG A 462 6.30 -17.04 -42.50
CA ARG A 462 7.64 -16.70 -43.08
C ARG A 462 7.67 -15.46 -44.02
N SER A 463 8.77 -14.70 -44.20
CA SER A 463 10.04 -14.55 -43.43
C SER A 463 10.96 -13.44 -43.99
N ARG A 464 11.79 -12.79 -43.14
CA ARG A 464 13.09 -12.11 -43.45
C ARG A 464 13.01 -10.84 -44.36
N SER A 465 13.90 -9.82 -44.33
CA SER A 465 15.10 -9.53 -43.50
C SER A 465 15.67 -8.09 -43.69
N ARG A 466 16.32 -7.53 -42.64
CA ARG A 466 17.63 -6.82 -42.60
C ARG A 466 17.90 -5.49 -43.38
N SER A 467 18.11 -4.39 -42.62
CA SER A 467 19.16 -3.33 -42.73
C SER A 467 18.98 -2.34 -41.54
N GLU A 468 19.97 -1.93 -40.74
CA GLU A 468 20.99 -0.85 -40.94
C GLU A 468 20.37 0.54 -41.26
N SER A 469 20.78 1.69 -40.68
CA SER A 469 21.78 2.02 -39.63
C SER A 469 21.55 3.45 -39.05
N PRO A 470 22.28 3.95 -38.02
CA PRO A 470 21.88 5.13 -37.22
C PRO A 470 22.56 6.49 -37.54
N GLY A 471 21.91 7.58 -37.09
CA GLY A 471 22.48 8.92 -36.81
C GLY A 471 21.80 9.50 -35.56
N ARG A 472 22.50 10.05 -34.54
CA ARG A 472 23.18 11.36 -34.46
C ARG A 472 22.25 12.57 -34.64
N ASP A 473 22.04 13.31 -33.55
CA ASP A 473 21.82 14.76 -33.56
C ASP A 473 22.28 15.40 -32.23
N GLU A 474 22.54 16.71 -32.22
CA GLU A 474 23.05 17.47 -31.07
C GLU A 474 22.01 18.41 -30.41
N LYS A 475 22.29 18.72 -29.13
CA LYS A 475 21.95 19.93 -28.34
C LYS A 475 20.78 20.85 -28.77
N SER A 476 19.94 21.09 -27.74
CA SER A 476 19.17 22.34 -27.50
C SER A 476 17.98 22.60 -28.45
N SER A 477 16.86 23.14 -27.99
CA SER A 477 16.76 24.24 -27.02
C SER A 477 15.40 24.33 -26.29
N SER A 478 15.34 25.23 -25.31
CA SER A 478 14.17 25.90 -24.72
C SER A 478 12.76 25.29 -24.90
N LYS A 479 12.20 24.77 -23.81
CA LYS A 479 10.75 24.58 -23.67
C LYS A 479 10.09 25.91 -23.34
N HIS A 480 9.10 26.35 -24.10
CA HIS A 480 8.00 27.14 -23.52
C HIS A 480 6.65 26.80 -24.16
N ARG A 481 5.67 26.45 -23.32
CA ARG A 481 4.30 26.12 -23.73
C ARG A 481 3.47 27.39 -23.93
N ARG A 482 2.50 27.37 -24.85
CA ARG A 482 1.35 28.29 -24.87
C ARG A 482 0.03 27.50 -24.94
N ARG A 483 -1.02 28.08 -24.36
CA ARG A 483 -2.36 27.49 -24.16
C ARG A 483 -3.24 27.59 -25.43
N ARG A 484 -4.09 26.58 -25.64
CA ARG A 484 -5.58 26.65 -25.68
C ARG A 484 -6.13 25.19 -25.59
N ASP A 485 -7.19 24.81 -24.86
CA ASP A 485 -8.54 25.38 -24.64
C ASP A 485 -9.47 25.08 -25.86
N SER A 486 -10.69 24.50 -25.76
CA SER A 486 -11.45 23.86 -24.65
C SER A 486 -12.68 23.10 -25.24
N THR A 487 -13.21 22.06 -24.56
CA THR A 487 -14.63 21.64 -24.70
C THR A 487 -15.18 20.91 -23.44
N ASN A 488 -16.10 21.58 -22.72
CA ASN A 488 -17.28 21.08 -21.97
C ASN A 488 -17.26 19.70 -21.24
N SER A 489 -17.48 19.60 -19.91
CA SER A 489 -18.76 19.80 -19.15
C SER A 489 -19.50 18.47 -18.91
N SER A 490 -20.07 18.13 -17.74
CA SER A 490 -20.09 18.76 -16.40
C SER A 490 -20.42 17.71 -15.32
N SER A 491 -19.98 17.94 -14.08
CA SER A 491 -20.79 17.65 -12.87
C SER A 491 -20.25 18.45 -11.69
N LYS A 492 -21.13 18.87 -10.76
CA LYS A 492 -20.77 19.75 -9.64
C LYS A 492 -20.60 19.00 -8.33
N ASN A 493 -19.60 19.39 -7.55
CA ASN A 493 -19.72 19.59 -6.11
C ASN A 493 -18.86 20.80 -5.75
N VAL A 494 -19.32 21.62 -4.81
CA VAL A 494 -18.61 22.81 -4.32
C VAL A 494 -18.21 22.53 -2.88
N HIS A 495 -16.91 22.66 -2.61
CA HIS A 495 -16.38 22.94 -1.29
C HIS A 495 -15.56 24.21 -1.43
N ASP A 496 -15.81 25.20 -0.58
CA ASP A 496 -14.97 26.37 -0.45
C ASP A 496 -13.67 25.95 0.24
N ASP A 497 -12.57 26.07 -0.49
CA ASP A 497 -11.21 25.75 -0.05
C ASP A 497 -10.50 27.10 0.10
N GLU A 498 -10.54 27.69 1.29
CA GLU A 498 -9.93 29.00 1.57
C GLU A 498 -8.40 28.92 1.40
N SER A 499 -7.76 29.95 0.84
CA SER A 499 -6.32 29.89 0.61
C SER A 499 -5.58 29.80 1.94
N PHE A 500 -4.42 29.15 1.91
CA PHE A 500 -3.46 29.20 3.02
C PHE A 500 -3.16 30.66 3.42
N ASP A 501 -3.08 31.56 2.44
CA ASP A 501 -2.88 33.00 2.64
C ASP A 501 -4.06 33.66 3.40
N ASP A 502 -5.30 33.23 3.14
CA ASP A 502 -6.50 33.76 3.81
C ASP A 502 -6.55 33.31 5.28
N LEU A 503 -6.14 32.07 5.55
CA LEU A 503 -6.05 31.51 6.90
C LEU A 503 -4.91 32.16 7.72
N GLU A 504 -3.74 32.39 7.11
CA GLU A 504 -2.63 33.14 7.72
C GLU A 504 -3.04 34.60 8.00
N MET A 505 -3.83 35.22 7.12
CA MET A 505 -4.35 36.59 7.33
C MET A 505 -5.31 36.65 8.52
N LYS A 506 -6.30 35.73 8.60
CA LYS A 506 -7.23 35.61 9.74
C LYS A 506 -6.51 35.32 11.06
N ARG A 507 -5.46 34.49 11.02
CA ARG A 507 -4.60 34.19 12.18
C ARG A 507 -3.93 35.45 12.72
N ASN A 508 -3.35 36.27 11.84
CA ASN A 508 -2.68 37.52 12.25
C ASN A 508 -3.68 38.58 12.75
N GLU A 509 -4.88 38.64 12.18
CA GLU A 509 -5.96 39.51 12.69
C GLU A 509 -6.40 39.11 14.10
N LEU A 510 -6.63 37.81 14.36
CA LEU A 510 -6.99 37.30 15.68
C LEU A 510 -5.89 37.55 16.74
N LEU A 511 -4.61 37.40 16.39
CA LEU A 511 -3.51 37.75 17.28
C LEU A 511 -3.51 39.24 17.64
N GLN A 512 -3.75 40.13 16.66
CA GLN A 512 -3.81 41.56 16.91
C GLN A 512 -5.07 41.99 17.69
N GLN A 513 -6.18 41.24 17.60
CA GLN A 513 -7.34 41.44 18.46
C GLN A 513 -7.07 41.03 19.90
N LEU A 514 -6.37 39.91 20.12
CA LEU A 514 -5.93 39.46 21.46
C LEU A 514 -4.97 40.46 22.10
N GLU A 515 -3.97 40.95 21.37
CA GLU A 515 -3.00 41.96 21.84
C GLU A 515 -3.72 43.23 22.31
N ARG A 516 -4.62 43.80 21.49
CA ARG A 516 -5.46 44.94 21.86
C ARG A 516 -6.40 44.69 23.03
N SER A 517 -6.81 43.44 23.27
CA SER A 517 -7.63 43.09 24.44
C SER A 517 -6.83 43.04 25.74
N HIS A 518 -5.52 42.78 25.66
CA HIS A 518 -4.63 42.70 26.82
C HIS A 518 -4.15 44.09 27.30
N ASP A 519 -3.96 45.05 26.38
CA ASP A 519 -3.66 46.45 26.73
C ASP A 519 -4.87 47.20 27.32
N GLY A 520 -6.09 46.69 27.12
CA GLY A 520 -7.33 47.34 27.55
C GLY A 520 -7.69 47.20 29.03
N ASP A 521 -7.02 46.30 29.76
CA ASP A 521 -7.34 45.92 31.15
C ASP A 521 -6.24 46.39 32.13
N SER A 522 -5.61 47.54 31.86
CA SER A 522 -4.53 48.13 32.65
C SER A 522 -4.50 49.66 32.60
N SER A 523 -5.67 50.29 32.79
CA SER A 523 -5.84 51.75 33.00
C SER A 523 -7.06 52.05 33.86
#